data_AF-A0A517WEK8-F1
#
_entry.id   AF-A0A517WEK8-F1
#
_cell.length_a   1.000
_cell.length_b   1.000
_cell.length_c   1.000
_cell.angle_alpha   90.00
_cell.angle_beta   90.00
_cell.angle_gamma   90.00
#
_symmetry.space_group_name_H-M   'P 1'
#
loop_
_entity.id
_entity.type
_entity.pdbx_description
1 polymer ?
#
loop_
_entity_poly.entity_id
_entity_poly.type
_entity_poly.pdbx_seq_one_letter_code
_entity_poly.pdbx_strand_id
1 'polypeptide(L)'
;MTEKKKARLLRAISYFVLLLLVIYVFSIGPVVAFLIDGKGNVIHPEYVNSYSAFYAPVIMLVDHVGFIQRYYWWYVNLCNGSEIHIVYQ
;
A
#
# COMPACT_ATOMS: atom_id res chain seq x y z
N MET A 1 -27.53 -5.18 27.50
CA MET A 1 -26.84 -5.89 26.40
C MET A 1 -25.89 -6.91 27.02
N THR A 2 -26.17 -8.21 26.91
CA THR A 2 -25.46 -9.28 27.64
C THR A 2 -23.96 -9.28 27.32
N GLU A 3 -23.09 -9.37 28.35
CA GLU A 3 -21.62 -9.31 28.26
C GLU A 3 -21.03 -10.17 27.13
N LYS A 4 -21.62 -11.34 26.84
CA LYS A 4 -21.25 -12.23 25.73
C LYS A 4 -21.37 -11.56 24.34
N LYS A 5 -22.33 -10.67 24.13
CA LYS A 5 -22.51 -9.91 22.87
C LYS A 5 -21.43 -8.84 22.71
N LYS A 6 -21.01 -8.18 23.80
CA LYS A 6 -19.93 -7.18 23.78
C LYS A 6 -18.58 -7.82 23.43
N ALA A 7 -18.25 -8.93 24.07
CA ALA A 7 -17.01 -9.65 23.78
C ALA A 7 -16.92 -10.15 22.33
N ARG A 8 -18.04 -10.61 21.76
CA ARG A 8 -18.11 -11.02 20.35
C ARG A 8 -17.93 -9.84 19.40
N LEU A 9 -18.56 -8.70 19.70
CA LEU A 9 -18.42 -7.47 18.92
C LEU A 9 -16.97 -6.99 18.92
N LEU A 10 -16.33 -6.94 20.09
CA LEU A 10 -14.93 -6.54 20.22
C LEU A 10 -14.00 -7.42 19.37
N ARG A 11 -14.15 -8.75 19.44
CA ARG A 11 -13.39 -9.67 18.57
C ARG A 11 -13.60 -9.39 17.10
N ALA A 12 -14.85 -9.18 16.67
CA ALA A 12 -15.15 -8.87 15.28
C ALA A 12 -14.48 -7.57 14.82
N ILE A 13 -14.53 -6.52 15.64
CA ILE A 13 -13.85 -5.25 15.34
C ILE A 13 -12.34 -5.44 15.27
N SER A 14 -11.74 -6.20 16.19
CA SER A 14 -10.30 -6.50 16.15
C SER A 14 -9.89 -7.20 14.85
N TYR A 15 -10.65 -8.22 14.42
CA TYR A 15 -10.39 -8.88 13.14
C TYR A 15 -10.63 -7.95 11.94
N PHE A 16 -11.64 -7.09 12.01
CA PHE A 16 -11.93 -6.11 10.98
C PHE A 16 -10.78 -5.11 10.82
N VAL A 17 -10.22 -4.60 11.92
CA VAL A 17 -9.06 -3.71 11.88
C VAL A 17 -7.86 -4.41 11.24
N LEU A 18 -7.57 -5.66 11.62
CA LEU A 18 -6.50 -6.44 10.98
C LEU A 18 -6.74 -6.62 9.48
N LEU A 19 -7.96 -6.93 9.08
CA LEU A 19 -8.34 -7.07 7.67
C LEU A 19 -8.16 -5.75 6.91
N LEU A 20 -8.58 -4.63 7.51
CA LEU A 20 -8.39 -3.29 6.92
C LEU A 20 -6.92 -2.96 6.72
N LEU A 21 -6.07 -3.35 7.67
CA LEU A 21 -4.64 -3.10 7.61
C LEU A 21 -3.99 -3.90 6.47
N VAL A 22 -4.42 -5.15 6.28
CA VAL A 22 -4.02 -5.98 5.15
C VAL A 22 -4.47 -5.35 3.82
N ILE A 23 -5.72 -4.94 3.73
CA ILE A 23 -6.26 -4.26 2.53
C ILE A 23 -5.49 -2.97 2.24
N TYR A 24 -5.21 -2.18 3.27
CA TYR A 24 -4.44 -0.93 3.16
C TYR A 24 -3.03 -1.18 2.61
N VAL A 25 -2.30 -2.17 3.12
CA VAL A 25 -0.95 -2.48 2.60
C VAL A 25 -1.02 -2.99 1.17
N PHE A 26 -1.98 -3.85 0.83
CA PHE A 26 -2.11 -4.35 -0.54
C PHE A 26 -2.63 -3.29 -1.51
N SER A 27 -3.43 -2.31 -1.08
CA SER A 27 -3.94 -1.29 -2.00
C SER A 27 -2.87 -0.33 -2.53
N ILE A 28 -1.67 -0.29 -1.93
CA ILE A 28 -0.60 0.60 -2.41
C ILE A 28 -0.17 0.28 -3.84
N GLY A 29 -0.09 -1.01 -4.22
CA GLY A 29 0.34 -1.45 -5.55
C GLY A 29 -0.53 -0.90 -6.68
N PRO A 30 -1.85 -1.18 -6.70
CA PRO A 30 -2.73 -0.64 -7.73
C PRO A 30 -2.84 0.88 -7.67
N VAL A 31 -2.73 1.51 -6.49
CA VAL A 31 -2.72 2.98 -6.39
C VAL A 31 -1.46 3.57 -7.03
N VAL A 32 -0.29 2.98 -6.82
CA VAL A 32 0.96 3.42 -7.46
C VAL A 32 0.91 3.19 -8.96
N ALA A 33 0.39 2.05 -9.41
CA ALA A 33 0.18 1.77 -10.83
C ALA A 33 -0.81 2.75 -11.50
N PHE A 34 -1.75 3.30 -10.73
CA PHE A 34 -2.62 4.38 -11.21
C PHE A 34 -1.89 5.73 -11.30
N LEU A 35 -0.96 6.00 -10.38
CA LEU A 35 -0.24 7.27 -10.32
C LEU A 35 0.92 7.37 -11.32
N ILE A 36 1.54 6.25 -11.65
CA ILE A 36 2.81 6.19 -12.40
C ILE A 36 2.66 5.28 -13.63
N ASP A 37 3.11 5.75 -14.80
CA ASP A 37 3.14 4.95 -16.02
C ASP A 37 4.23 3.85 -15.97
N GLY A 38 4.22 2.94 -16.95
CA GLY A 38 5.25 1.88 -17.06
C GLY A 38 6.68 2.39 -17.29
N LYS A 39 6.87 3.69 -17.50
CA LYS A 39 8.18 4.36 -17.66
C LYS A 39 8.61 5.13 -16.41
N GLY A 40 7.82 5.10 -15.33
CA GLY A 40 8.13 5.82 -14.10
C GLY A 40 7.67 7.29 -14.09
N ASN A 41 6.91 7.75 -15.09
CA ASN A 41 6.39 9.10 -15.13
C ASN A 41 5.08 9.21 -14.35
N VAL A 42 4.93 10.27 -13.58
CA VAL A 42 3.70 10.58 -12.86
C VAL A 42 2.62 11.05 -13.85
N ILE A 43 1.52 10.28 -13.96
CA ILE A 43 0.38 10.61 -14.84
C ILE A 43 -0.59 11.57 -14.12
N HIS A 44 -0.75 11.39 -12.81
CA HIS A 44 -1.69 12.15 -11.97
C HIS A 44 -0.98 12.90 -10.83
N PRO A 45 -0.27 14.00 -11.13
CA PRO A 45 0.47 14.77 -10.13
C PRO A 45 -0.41 15.32 -9.02
N GLU A 46 -1.69 15.59 -9.29
CA GLU A 46 -2.67 16.10 -8.32
C GLU A 46 -2.89 15.17 -7.11
N TYR A 47 -2.63 13.87 -7.27
CA TYR A 47 -2.84 12.87 -6.20
C TYR A 47 -1.56 12.47 -5.48
N VAL A 48 -0.38 12.93 -5.91
CA VAL A 48 0.92 12.54 -5.32
C VAL A 48 1.03 12.93 -3.85
N ASN A 49 0.58 14.13 -3.48
CA ASN A 49 0.60 14.57 -2.09
C ASN A 49 -0.34 13.75 -1.21
N SER A 50 -1.54 13.46 -1.70
CA SER A 50 -2.50 12.63 -0.98
C SER A 50 -2.00 11.19 -0.81
N TYR A 51 -1.40 10.64 -1.87
CA TYR A 51 -0.76 9.33 -1.85
C TYR A 51 0.37 9.25 -0.82
N SER A 52 1.33 10.17 -0.90
CA SER A 52 2.49 10.19 -0.01
C SER A 52 2.10 10.38 1.45
N ALA A 53 1.11 11.22 1.74
CA ALA A 53 0.58 11.40 3.09
C ALA A 53 -0.17 10.14 3.59
N PHE A 54 -1.03 9.55 2.76
CA PHE A 54 -1.85 8.40 3.15
C PHE A 54 -1.03 7.12 3.34
N TYR A 55 0.00 6.92 2.51
CA TYR A 55 0.89 5.76 2.57
C TYR A 55 2.23 6.02 3.27
N ALA A 56 2.39 7.18 3.94
CA ALA A 56 3.64 7.57 4.59
C ALA A 56 4.28 6.46 5.44
N PRO A 57 3.53 5.72 6.29
CA PRO A 57 4.13 4.64 7.10
C PRO A 57 4.71 3.50 6.25
N VAL A 58 4.04 3.16 5.14
CA VAL A 58 4.48 2.09 4.23
C VAL A 58 5.70 2.56 3.43
N ILE A 59 5.67 3.79 2.93
CA ILE A 59 6.78 4.41 2.19
C ILE A 59 8.03 4.49 3.09
N MET A 60 7.89 4.97 4.33
CA MET A 60 8.99 5.01 5.29
C MET A 60 9.59 3.61 5.53
N LEU A 61 8.74 2.58 5.67
CA LEU A 61 9.21 1.21 5.86
C LEU A 61 9.99 0.70 4.63
N VAL A 62 9.49 1.00 3.43
CA VAL A 62 10.12 0.65 2.16
C VAL A 62 11.50 1.33 2.03
N ASP A 63 11.59 2.61 2.38
CA ASP A 63 12.81 3.41 2.25
C ASP A 63 13.90 2.99 3.26
N HIS A 64 13.50 2.57 4.46
CA HIS A 64 14.45 2.18 5.51
C HIS A 64 14.86 0.70 5.47
N VAL A 65 14.12 -0.15 4.76
CA VAL A 65 14.38 -1.59 4.72
C VAL A 65 14.56 -2.04 3.26
N GLY A 66 15.81 -2.06 2.80
CA GLY A 66 16.14 -2.39 1.40
C GLY A 66 15.64 -3.76 0.93
N PHE A 67 15.46 -4.74 1.84
CA PHE A 67 14.79 -6.00 1.53
C PHE A 67 13.34 -5.78 1.05
N ILE A 68 12.57 -4.94 1.77
CA ILE A 68 11.17 -4.64 1.48
C ILE A 68 11.05 -3.84 0.18
N GLN A 69 12.00 -2.94 -0.08
CA GLN A 69 12.05 -2.15 -1.32
C GLN A 69 12.01 -3.00 -2.59
N ARG A 70 12.73 -4.13 -2.59
CA ARG A 70 12.71 -5.06 -3.74
C ARG A 70 11.32 -5.66 -3.98
N TYR A 71 10.65 -6.12 -2.93
CA TYR A 71 9.31 -6.70 -3.05
C TYR A 71 8.25 -5.65 -3.37
N TYR A 72 8.40 -4.44 -2.85
CA TYR A 72 7.52 -3.32 -3.16
C TYR A 72 7.52 -3.04 -4.66
N TRP A 73 8.69 -2.86 -5.29
CA TRP A 73 8.77 -2.61 -6.72
C TRP A 73 8.31 -3.79 -7.57
N TRP A 74 8.62 -5.02 -7.14
CA TRP A 74 8.08 -6.21 -7.79
C TRP A 74 6.55 -6.23 -7.75
N TYR A 75 5.95 -5.87 -6.61
CA TYR A 75 4.50 -5.81 -6.45
C TYR A 75 3.86 -4.70 -7.31
N VAL A 76 4.47 -3.51 -7.33
CA VAL A 76 4.02 -2.41 -8.20
C VAL A 76 4.08 -2.82 -9.67
N ASN A 77 5.15 -3.48 -10.12
CA ASN A 77 5.27 -3.97 -11.50
C ASN A 77 4.19 -5.02 -11.83
N LEU A 78 3.90 -5.92 -10.89
CA LEU A 78 2.81 -6.89 -11.03
C LEU A 78 1.46 -6.18 -11.18
N CYS A 79 1.22 -5.09 -10.44
CA CYS A 79 0.00 -4.29 -10.55
C CYS A 79 -0.07 -3.43 -11.84
N ASN A 80 1.07 -2.94 -12.34
CA ASN A 80 1.12 -2.10 -13.54
C ASN A 80 1.08 -2.92 -14.85
N GLY A 81 1.22 -4.25 -14.77
CA GLY A 81 1.23 -5.11 -15.94
C GLY A 81 2.42 -4.87 -16.90
N SER A 82 3.43 -4.13 -16.45
CA SER A 82 4.64 -3.78 -17.20
C SER A 82 5.85 -3.72 -16.27
N GLU A 83 7.04 -4.05 -16.78
CA GLU A 83 8.28 -3.91 -16.01
C GLU A 83 8.66 -2.43 -15.93
N ILE A 84 8.46 -1.79 -14.77
CA ILE A 84 9.04 -0.47 -14.53
C ILE A 84 10.54 -0.66 -14.36
N HIS A 85 11.32 -0.30 -15.39
CA HIS A 85 12.78 -0.27 -15.34
C HIS A 85 13.24 0.97 -14.57
N ILE A 86 13.31 0.84 -13.24
CA ILE A 86 13.90 1.88 -12.41
C ILE A 86 15.41 1.69 -12.48
N VAL A 87 16.07 2.56 -13.25
CA VAL A 87 17.53 2.66 -13.26
C VAL A 87 17.94 3.19 -11.89
N TYR A 88 18.43 2.29 -11.04
CA TYR A 88 19.14 2.68 -9.83
C TYR A 88 20.42 3.39 -10.27
N GLN A 89 20.53 4.68 -9.95
CA GLN A 89 21.76 5.45 -10.06
C GLN A 89 22.40 5.58 -8.69
#